data_AF-A0A835ND71-F1
#
_entry.id   AF-A0A835ND71-F1
#
_cell.length_a   1.000
_cell.length_b   1.000
_cell.length_c   1.000
_cell.angle_alpha   90.00
_cell.angle_beta   90.00
_cell.angle_gamma   90.00
#
_symmetry.space_group_name_H-M   'P 1'
#
loop_
_entity.id
_entity.type
_entity.pdbx_description
1 polymer ?
#
loop_
_entity_poly.entity_id
_entity_poly.type
_entity_poly.pdbx_seq_one_letter_code
_entity_poly.pdbx_strand_id
1 'polypeptide(L)'
;MSFEELLQVQSDARMRVSKKVPGGKKTAKPTKATLKQQGKKGPLEISAKKPVPFLRQVVPVKKKVQRDPRFDDLSGEYKPEIFMKTYSFLDSIKKQEKEMVQKQLKKCQNMEQKEKLQRLLNRMAQQEQAQKKQQKLRERELSLKRQQRELAKQGKKPFFLKKSEKRKLELADKYAELKRSGKLESFLNKKRKRNAIKDKRHLPSQKNFPLASPCSICLCHGYADKVVVADSTATRHSVSDTLRVCQDLWARKNGSRPSGLGCSLQP
;
A
#
# COMPACT_ATOMS: atom_id res chain seq x y z
N MET A 1 24.39 -9.94 1.98
CA MET A 1 24.38 -8.47 1.81
C MET A 1 24.19 -7.85 3.17
N SER A 2 25.27 -7.27 3.72
CA SER A 2 25.23 -6.56 5.00
C SER A 2 24.50 -5.22 4.83
N PHE A 3 24.01 -4.66 5.93
CA PHE A 3 23.33 -3.35 5.92
C PHE A 3 24.24 -2.22 5.41
N GLU A 4 25.54 -2.37 5.62
CA GLU A 4 26.57 -1.44 5.17
C GLU A 4 26.76 -1.46 3.65
N GLU A 5 26.72 -2.66 3.04
CA GLU A 5 26.72 -2.81 1.58
C GLU A 5 25.50 -2.15 0.92
N LEU A 6 24.33 -2.20 1.57
CA LEU A 6 23.11 -1.55 1.05
C LEU A 6 23.19 -0.01 1.09
N LEU A 7 23.85 0.54 2.10
CA LEU A 7 24.09 1.98 2.22
C LEU A 7 25.08 2.48 1.15
N GLN A 8 26.16 1.72 0.90
CA GLN A 8 27.14 2.01 -0.15
C GLN A 8 26.53 1.95 -1.56
N VAL A 9 25.72 0.93 -1.85
CA VAL A 9 25.03 0.84 -3.15
C VAL A 9 24.06 2.01 -3.37
N GLN A 10 23.41 2.50 -2.30
CA GLN A 10 22.48 3.63 -2.39
C GLN A 10 23.21 4.97 -2.55
N SER A 11 24.39 5.16 -1.94
CA SER A 11 25.25 6.33 -2.18
C SER A 11 25.84 6.34 -3.58
N ASP A 12 26.27 5.19 -4.10
CA ASP A 12 26.84 5.05 -5.44
C ASP A 12 25.80 5.29 -6.52
N ALA A 13 24.57 4.82 -6.32
CA ALA A 13 23.45 5.11 -7.21
C ALA A 13 23.13 6.62 -7.24
N ARG A 14 23.19 7.31 -6.10
CA ARG A 14 23.00 8.78 -6.02
C ARG A 14 24.13 9.55 -6.73
N MET A 15 25.38 9.11 -6.57
CA MET A 15 26.54 9.66 -7.27
C MET A 15 26.43 9.51 -8.80
N ARG A 16 25.92 8.37 -9.29
CA ARG A 16 25.75 8.10 -10.73
C ARG A 16 24.61 8.89 -11.37
N VAL A 17 23.55 9.21 -10.62
CA VAL A 17 22.44 10.07 -11.09
C VAL A 17 22.86 11.54 -11.17
N SER A 18 23.79 11.99 -10.33
CA SER A 18 24.29 13.37 -10.35
C SER A 18 25.39 13.62 -11.41
N LYS A 19 26.11 12.57 -11.83
CA LYS A 19 27.23 12.64 -12.80
C LYS A 19 26.84 12.48 -14.28
N LYS A 20 25.64 12.91 -14.68
CA LYS A 20 25.30 13.09 -16.10
C LYS A 20 25.00 14.55 -16.42
N VAL A 21 26.05 15.37 -16.38
CA VAL A 21 26.13 16.60 -17.17
C VAL A 21 27.53 16.64 -17.77
N PRO A 22 27.74 16.38 -19.08
CA PRO A 22 28.95 16.84 -19.73
C PRO A 22 28.88 18.37 -19.78
N GLY A 23 29.73 19.02 -19.01
CA GLY A 23 29.98 20.45 -19.07
C GLY A 23 30.61 20.83 -20.41
N GLY A 24 29.80 20.90 -21.46
CA GLY A 24 30.19 21.56 -22.70
C GLY A 24 30.43 23.03 -22.41
N LYS A 25 31.66 23.50 -22.62
CA LYS A 25 31.99 24.92 -22.66
C LYS A 25 31.02 25.61 -23.63
N LYS A 26 30.10 26.42 -23.12
CA LYS A 26 29.32 27.33 -23.94
C LYS A 26 30.30 28.37 -24.46
N THR A 27 30.76 28.21 -25.70
CA THR A 27 31.35 29.34 -26.43
C THR A 27 30.32 30.46 -26.41
N ALA A 28 30.67 31.58 -25.78
CA ALA A 28 29.84 32.77 -25.78
C ALA A 28 29.43 33.07 -27.23
N LYS A 29 28.13 33.01 -27.51
CA LYS A 29 27.62 33.51 -28.79
C LYS A 29 27.99 35.00 -28.81
N PRO A 30 28.63 35.51 -29.89
CA PRO A 30 28.86 36.93 -29.99
C PRO A 30 27.50 37.62 -29.88
N THR A 31 27.42 38.61 -28.99
CA THR A 31 26.28 39.51 -28.88
C THR A 31 26.06 40.07 -30.29
N LYS A 32 24.95 39.68 -30.93
CA LYS A 32 24.58 40.23 -32.23
C LYS A 32 24.39 41.72 -32.01
N ALA A 33 25.32 42.54 -32.49
CA ALA A 33 25.12 43.98 -32.54
C ALA A 33 23.80 44.23 -33.29
N THR A 34 22.83 44.84 -32.60
CA THR A 34 21.52 45.16 -33.15
C THR A 34 21.75 46.14 -34.30
N LEU A 35 21.55 45.69 -35.53
CA LEU A 35 21.60 46.57 -36.70
C LEU A 35 20.52 47.64 -36.52
N LYS A 36 20.93 48.92 -36.54
CA LYS A 36 20.01 50.05 -36.40
C LYS A 36 19.19 50.16 -37.67
N GLN A 37 17.88 49.96 -37.57
CA GLN A 37 16.94 50.32 -38.63
C GLN A 37 16.82 51.85 -38.67
N GLN A 38 16.80 52.45 -39.86
CA GLN A 38 16.57 53.89 -40.01
C GLN A 38 15.12 54.30 -39.62
N GLY A 39 14.22 53.35 -39.37
CA GLY A 39 12.88 53.58 -38.82
C GLY A 39 12.11 52.28 -38.54
N LYS A 40 11.01 52.34 -37.77
CA LYS A 40 10.23 51.15 -37.32
C LYS A 40 9.68 50.25 -38.45
N LYS A 41 9.54 50.77 -39.68
CA LYS A 41 9.05 50.04 -40.85
C LYS A 41 10.05 50.04 -42.03
N GLY A 42 11.30 50.42 -41.78
CA GLY A 42 12.33 50.52 -42.80
C GLY A 42 13.08 49.20 -43.03
N PRO A 43 13.68 48.98 -44.21
CA PRO A 43 14.55 47.85 -44.45
C PRO A 43 15.80 47.90 -43.56
N LEU A 44 16.35 46.72 -43.28
CA LEU A 44 17.62 46.57 -42.57
C LEU A 44 18.77 46.58 -43.56
N GLU A 45 19.65 47.58 -43.46
CA GLU A 45 20.90 47.60 -44.21
C GLU A 45 21.88 46.55 -43.64
N ILE A 46 22.36 45.67 -44.50
CA ILE A 46 23.38 44.65 -44.19
C ILE A 46 24.60 44.84 -45.08
N SER A 47 25.80 44.67 -44.52
CA SER A 47 27.03 44.75 -45.30
C SER A 47 27.11 43.63 -46.34
N ALA A 48 27.48 43.97 -47.58
CA ALA A 48 27.70 43.04 -48.68
C ALA A 48 28.80 41.99 -48.41
N LYS A 49 29.66 42.22 -47.42
CA LYS A 49 30.71 41.28 -47.00
C LYS A 49 30.16 40.08 -46.20
N LYS A 50 28.89 40.12 -45.77
CA LYS A 50 28.26 39.02 -45.03
C LYS A 50 27.76 37.98 -46.04
N PRO A 51 28.33 36.75 -46.06
CA PRO A 51 27.88 35.71 -46.97
C PRO A 51 26.44 35.30 -46.65
N VAL A 52 25.64 35.06 -47.68
CA VAL A 52 24.26 34.59 -47.52
C VAL A 52 24.29 33.16 -46.95
N PRO A 53 23.57 32.86 -45.85
CA PRO A 53 23.52 31.50 -45.33
C PRO A 53 22.83 30.58 -46.34
N PHE A 54 23.44 29.42 -46.61
CA PHE A 54 22.91 28.43 -47.56
C PHE A 54 21.51 27.91 -47.15
N LEU A 55 21.28 27.77 -45.84
CA LEU A 55 20.00 27.33 -45.29
C LEU A 55 19.13 28.54 -44.92
N ARG A 56 17.94 28.64 -45.51
CA ARG A 56 16.93 29.62 -45.10
C ARG A 56 16.50 29.36 -43.66
N GLN A 57 16.51 30.40 -42.82
CA GLN A 57 15.96 30.30 -41.48
C GLN A 57 14.43 30.19 -41.56
N VAL A 58 13.90 28.98 -41.44
CA VAL A 58 12.46 28.74 -41.35
C VAL A 58 11.98 29.29 -40.01
N VAL A 59 11.27 30.42 -40.02
CA VAL A 59 10.60 30.93 -38.83
C VAL A 59 9.42 30.00 -38.55
N PRO A 60 9.40 29.28 -37.41
CA PRO A 60 8.27 28.43 -37.08
C PRO A 60 7.03 29.31 -36.88
N VAL A 61 6.11 29.27 -37.83
CA VAL A 61 4.81 29.93 -37.71
C VAL A 61 4.03 29.19 -36.63
N LYS A 62 3.55 29.92 -35.61
CA LYS A 62 2.63 29.37 -34.61
C LYS A 62 1.35 28.95 -35.32
N LYS A 63 1.21 27.66 -35.59
CA LYS A 63 -0.02 27.11 -36.16
C LYS A 63 -1.14 27.26 -35.13
N LYS A 64 -2.28 27.83 -35.54
CA LYS A 64 -3.48 27.87 -34.70
C LYS A 64 -4.04 26.45 -34.64
N VAL A 65 -3.81 25.76 -33.53
CA VAL A 65 -4.39 24.43 -33.28
C VAL A 65 -5.80 24.65 -32.76
N GLN A 66 -6.81 24.15 -33.48
CA GLN A 66 -8.16 24.07 -32.94
C GLN A 66 -8.16 23.08 -31.78
N ARG A 67 -8.59 23.52 -30.60
CA ARG A 67 -8.60 22.72 -29.38
C ARG A 67 -10.04 22.41 -28.99
N ASP A 68 -10.34 21.14 -28.72
CA ASP A 68 -11.61 20.75 -28.11
C ASP A 68 -11.49 20.98 -26.61
N PRO A 69 -12.26 21.90 -26.02
CA PRO A 69 -12.18 22.19 -24.58
C PRO A 69 -12.46 20.97 -23.69
N ARG A 70 -13.08 19.90 -24.21
CA ARG A 70 -13.26 18.65 -23.45
C ARG A 70 -11.97 17.86 -23.31
N PHE A 71 -11.05 18.01 -24.27
CA PHE A 71 -9.81 17.24 -24.37
C PHE A 71 -8.57 18.13 -24.35
N ASP A 72 -8.72 19.43 -24.11
CA ASP A 72 -7.60 20.35 -23.99
C ASP A 72 -6.96 20.21 -22.60
N ASP A 73 -5.65 20.07 -22.56
CA ASP A 73 -4.87 19.96 -21.33
C ASP A 73 -5.03 21.20 -20.44
N LEU A 74 -5.41 22.33 -21.03
CA LEU A 74 -5.66 23.60 -20.34
C LEU A 74 -7.02 23.66 -19.62
N SER A 75 -7.95 22.74 -19.90
CA SER A 75 -9.32 22.76 -19.33
C SER A 75 -9.41 22.30 -17.87
N GLY A 76 -8.28 21.95 -17.27
CA GLY A 76 -8.14 21.68 -15.84
C GLY A 76 -8.19 20.19 -15.45
N GLU A 77 -7.96 19.93 -14.16
CA GLU A 77 -7.83 18.57 -13.64
C GLU A 77 -9.15 18.01 -13.07
N TYR A 78 -9.29 16.69 -13.16
CA TYR A 78 -10.44 15.97 -12.58
C TYR A 78 -10.51 16.13 -11.06
N LYS A 79 -11.56 16.80 -10.60
CA LYS A 79 -11.86 16.96 -9.16
C LYS A 79 -13.00 16.02 -8.76
N PRO A 80 -12.71 14.94 -8.01
CA PRO A 80 -13.69 13.92 -7.67
C PRO A 80 -14.74 14.41 -6.67
N GLU A 81 -14.56 15.56 -6.03
CA GLU A 81 -15.58 16.17 -5.15
C GLU A 81 -16.67 16.86 -5.96
N ILE A 82 -16.28 17.60 -6.99
CA ILE A 82 -17.20 18.31 -7.88
C ILE A 82 -17.99 17.28 -8.69
N PHE A 83 -17.30 16.31 -9.28
CA PHE A 83 -17.92 15.25 -10.07
C PHE A 83 -19.01 14.50 -9.29
N MET A 84 -18.76 14.13 -8.04
CA MET A 84 -19.76 13.42 -7.22
C MET A 84 -20.99 14.28 -6.91
N LYS A 85 -20.84 15.61 -6.82
CA LYS A 85 -21.96 16.53 -6.61
C LYS A 85 -22.75 16.75 -7.89
N THR A 86 -22.06 17.11 -8.98
CA THR A 86 -22.65 17.41 -10.29
C THR A 86 -23.36 16.19 -10.88
N TYR A 87 -22.77 15.00 -10.70
CA TYR A 87 -23.29 13.75 -11.25
C TYR A 87 -23.85 12.81 -10.18
N SER A 88 -24.42 13.37 -9.11
CA SER A 88 -25.02 12.59 -8.02
C SER A 88 -26.16 11.67 -8.49
N PHE A 89 -26.88 12.06 -9.53
CA PHE A 89 -27.94 11.25 -10.15
C PHE A 89 -27.44 9.92 -10.74
N LEU A 90 -26.15 9.79 -11.06
CA LEU A 90 -25.62 8.51 -11.56
C LEU A 90 -25.75 7.39 -10.53
N ASP A 91 -25.83 7.72 -9.23
CA ASP A 91 -25.97 6.72 -8.19
C ASP A 91 -27.36 6.10 -8.15
N SER A 92 -28.42 6.81 -8.58
CA SER A 92 -29.75 6.21 -8.73
C SER A 92 -29.80 5.29 -9.95
N ILE A 93 -29.23 5.73 -11.08
CA ILE A 93 -29.17 4.94 -12.32
C ILE A 93 -28.40 3.63 -12.09
N LYS A 94 -27.21 3.68 -11.48
CA LYS A 94 -26.40 2.48 -11.17
C LYS A 94 -27.15 1.49 -10.26
N LYS A 95 -27.95 1.97 -9.32
CA LYS A 95 -28.77 1.11 -8.44
C LYS A 95 -29.84 0.40 -9.26
N GLN A 96 -30.55 1.12 -10.12
CA GLN A 96 -31.55 0.56 -11.03
C GLN A 96 -30.93 -0.47 -11.98
N GLU A 97 -29.78 -0.17 -12.59
CA GLU A 97 -29.03 -1.12 -13.44
C GLU A 97 -28.66 -2.41 -12.70
N LYS A 98 -28.20 -2.28 -11.45
CA LYS A 98 -27.86 -3.42 -10.60
C LYS A 98 -29.08 -4.28 -10.32
N GLU A 99 -30.23 -3.67 -10.03
CA GLU A 99 -31.50 -4.39 -9.83
C GLU A 99 -31.98 -5.06 -11.13
N MET A 100 -31.84 -4.41 -12.29
CA MET A 100 -32.17 -5.00 -13.58
C MET A 100 -31.34 -6.26 -13.86
N VAL A 101 -30.02 -6.21 -13.63
CA VAL A 101 -29.13 -7.37 -13.78
C VAL A 101 -29.50 -8.48 -12.80
N GLN A 102 -29.88 -8.16 -11.56
CA GLN A 102 -30.37 -9.16 -10.61
C GLN A 102 -31.68 -9.81 -11.07
N LYS A 103 -32.61 -9.04 -11.63
CA LYS A 103 -33.87 -9.56 -12.19
C LYS A 103 -33.59 -10.48 -13.38
N GLN A 104 -32.69 -10.09 -14.28
CA GLN A 104 -32.27 -10.92 -15.41
C GLN A 104 -31.63 -12.22 -14.92
N LEU A 105 -30.76 -12.16 -13.91
CA LEU A 105 -30.10 -13.33 -13.35
C LEU A 105 -31.08 -14.37 -12.78
N LYS A 106 -32.19 -13.90 -12.20
CA LYS A 106 -33.26 -14.78 -11.69
C LYS A 106 -34.08 -15.42 -12.82
N LYS A 107 -34.24 -14.74 -13.95
CA LYS A 107 -35.02 -15.20 -15.11
C LYS A 107 -34.23 -16.10 -16.06
N CYS A 108 -32.92 -15.90 -16.18
CA CYS A 108 -32.08 -16.66 -17.10
C CYS A 108 -31.93 -18.12 -16.66
N GLN A 109 -32.32 -19.03 -17.54
CA GLN A 109 -32.11 -20.48 -17.39
C GLN A 109 -30.77 -20.93 -18.02
N ASN A 110 -30.33 -20.26 -19.10
CA ASN A 110 -29.07 -20.55 -19.78
C ASN A 110 -27.85 -20.35 -18.87
N MET A 111 -27.05 -21.41 -18.69
CA MET A 111 -25.92 -21.41 -17.75
C MET A 111 -24.82 -20.41 -18.12
N GLU A 112 -24.43 -20.33 -19.39
CA GLU A 112 -23.39 -19.38 -19.83
C GLU A 112 -23.80 -17.92 -19.63
N GLN A 113 -25.06 -17.59 -19.93
CA GLN A 113 -25.59 -16.25 -19.74
C GLN A 113 -25.70 -15.91 -18.25
N LYS A 114 -26.10 -16.88 -17.42
CA LYS A 114 -26.14 -16.75 -15.97
C LYS A 114 -24.76 -16.44 -15.38
N GLU A 115 -23.71 -17.12 -15.84
CA GLU A 115 -22.33 -16.80 -15.43
C GLU A 115 -21.91 -15.39 -15.84
N LYS A 116 -22.19 -14.99 -17.09
CA LYS A 116 -21.88 -13.63 -17.59
C LYS A 116 -22.56 -12.56 -16.71
N LEU A 117 -23.84 -12.76 -16.37
CA LEU A 117 -24.60 -11.86 -15.50
C LEU A 117 -24.07 -11.85 -14.06
N GLN A 118 -23.68 -12.99 -13.49
CA GLN A 118 -23.04 -13.05 -12.16
C GLN A 118 -21.71 -12.31 -12.14
N ARG A 119 -20.87 -12.48 -13.16
CA ARG A 119 -19.59 -11.77 -13.29
C ARG A 119 -19.82 -10.26 -13.38
N LEU A 120 -20.83 -9.82 -14.14
CA LEU A 120 -21.21 -8.42 -14.23
C LEU A 120 -21.68 -7.86 -12.89
N LEU A 121 -22.57 -8.58 -12.18
CA LEU A 121 -23.05 -8.19 -10.86
C LEU A 121 -21.92 -8.05 -9.84
N ASN A 122 -20.98 -9.00 -9.84
CA ASN A 122 -19.79 -8.97 -9.00
C ASN A 122 -18.91 -7.75 -9.31
N ARG A 123 -18.71 -7.44 -10.59
CA ARG A 123 -17.94 -6.26 -11.03
C ARG A 123 -18.59 -4.97 -10.54
N MET A 124 -19.91 -4.82 -10.71
CA MET A 124 -20.65 -3.64 -10.23
C MET A 124 -20.55 -3.51 -8.70
N ALA A 125 -20.71 -4.60 -7.96
CA ALA A 125 -20.57 -4.60 -6.50
C ALA A 125 -19.16 -4.22 -6.04
N GLN A 126 -18.11 -4.72 -6.72
CA GLN A 126 -16.73 -4.36 -6.42
C GLN A 126 -16.44 -2.89 -6.69
N GLN A 127 -16.93 -2.34 -7.81
CA GLN A 127 -16.79 -0.92 -8.13
C GLN A 127 -17.47 -0.04 -7.08
N GLU A 128 -18.70 -0.38 -6.68
CA GLU A 128 -19.44 0.34 -5.63
C GLU A 128 -18.68 0.31 -4.29
N GLN A 129 -18.16 -0.86 -3.89
CA GLN A 129 -17.36 -0.98 -2.67
C GLN A 129 -16.05 -0.19 -2.75
N ALA A 130 -15.39 -0.17 -3.90
CA ALA A 130 -14.17 0.61 -4.10
C ALA A 130 -14.45 2.11 -4.01
N GLN A 131 -15.52 2.60 -4.63
CA GLN A 131 -15.95 3.99 -4.54
C GLN A 131 -16.27 4.40 -3.10
N LYS A 132 -17.06 3.58 -2.38
CA LYS A 132 -17.38 3.81 -0.96
C LYS A 132 -16.13 3.86 -0.08
N LYS A 133 -15.14 2.98 -0.32
CA LYS A 133 -13.86 3.01 0.40
C LYS A 133 -13.11 4.32 0.14
N GLN A 134 -13.04 4.76 -1.11
CA GLN A 134 -12.38 6.02 -1.47
C GLN A 134 -13.09 7.25 -0.89
N GLN A 135 -14.43 7.24 -0.85
CA GLN A 135 -15.22 8.30 -0.20
C GLN A 135 -14.94 8.34 1.31
N LYS A 136 -14.98 7.20 2.00
CA LYS A 136 -14.66 7.12 3.44
C LYS A 136 -13.25 7.64 3.75
N LEU A 137 -12.25 7.32 2.91
CA LEU A 137 -10.89 7.83 3.08
C LEU A 137 -10.85 9.36 2.93
N ARG A 138 -11.48 9.90 1.89
CA ARG A 138 -11.59 11.35 1.68
C ARG A 138 -12.29 12.06 2.83
N GLU A 139 -13.41 11.53 3.30
CA GLU A 139 -14.16 12.08 4.44
C GLU A 139 -13.32 12.13 5.72
N ARG A 140 -12.53 11.08 6.00
CA ARG A 140 -11.59 11.05 7.13
C ARG A 140 -10.49 12.09 6.99
N GLU A 141 -9.93 12.26 5.80
CA GLU A 141 -8.92 13.30 5.57
C GLU A 141 -9.50 14.71 5.73
N LEU A 142 -10.72 14.93 5.24
CA LEU A 142 -11.42 16.20 5.39
C LEU A 142 -11.79 16.48 6.85
N SER A 143 -12.24 15.48 7.62
CA SER A 143 -12.55 15.66 9.04
C SER A 143 -11.30 16.00 9.85
N LEU A 144 -10.18 15.32 9.61
CA LEU A 144 -8.89 15.65 10.25
C LEU A 144 -8.44 17.07 9.91
N LYS A 145 -8.57 17.48 8.64
CA LYS A 145 -8.24 18.86 8.22
C LYS A 145 -9.15 19.90 8.89
N ARG A 146 -10.44 19.59 9.08
CA ARG A 146 -11.40 20.48 9.77
C ARG A 146 -11.04 20.64 11.25
N GLN A 147 -10.80 19.54 11.95
CA GLN A 147 -10.36 19.55 13.36
C GLN A 147 -9.07 20.36 13.54
N GLN A 148 -8.10 20.20 12.64
CA GLN A 148 -6.86 20.99 12.66
C GLN A 148 -7.13 22.49 12.48
N ARG A 149 -8.03 22.87 11.56
CA ARG A 149 -8.41 24.27 11.36
C ARG A 149 -9.09 24.85 12.61
N GLU A 150 -9.92 24.07 13.29
CA GLU A 150 -10.59 24.48 14.54
C GLU A 150 -9.58 24.69 15.67
N LEU A 151 -8.62 23.77 15.84
CA LEU A 151 -7.54 23.93 16.82
C LEU A 151 -6.66 25.14 16.51
N ALA A 152 -6.38 25.40 15.24
CA ALA A 152 -5.65 26.59 14.81
C ALA A 152 -6.42 27.89 15.11
N LYS A 153 -7.75 27.89 14.88
CA LYS A 153 -8.63 29.01 15.26
C LYS A 153 -8.62 29.27 16.77
N GLN A 154 -8.49 28.22 17.58
CA GLN A 154 -8.31 28.34 19.04
C GLN A 154 -6.91 28.82 19.46
N GLY A 155 -6.01 29.11 18.51
CA GLY A 155 -4.63 29.54 18.79
C GLY A 155 -3.66 28.41 19.12
N LYS A 156 -4.10 27.15 19.09
CA LYS A 156 -3.21 26.00 19.28
C LYS A 156 -2.37 25.77 18.03
N LYS A 157 -1.11 25.35 18.22
CA LYS A 157 -0.19 25.06 17.11
C LYS A 157 -0.77 23.94 16.22
N PRO A 158 -0.91 24.15 14.89
CA PRO A 158 -1.40 23.11 13.98
C PRO A 158 -0.50 21.87 14.01
N PHE A 159 -1.04 20.72 14.43
CA PHE A 159 -0.30 19.45 14.49
C PHE A 159 -0.67 18.53 13.33
N PHE A 160 0.31 18.20 12.49
CA PHE A 160 0.13 17.27 11.38
C PHE A 160 0.56 15.85 11.77
N LEU A 161 -0.41 14.94 11.87
CA LEU A 161 -0.16 13.52 12.12
C LEU A 161 0.79 12.93 11.07
N LYS A 162 1.80 12.19 11.54
CA LYS A 162 2.72 11.48 10.66
C LYS A 162 1.98 10.40 9.87
N LYS A 163 2.50 10.04 8.68
CA LYS A 163 1.90 8.98 7.85
C LYS A 163 1.79 7.64 8.59
N SER A 164 2.74 7.32 9.47
CA SER A 164 2.72 6.12 10.31
C SER A 164 1.57 6.12 11.33
N GLU A 165 1.32 7.26 11.98
CA GLU A 165 0.23 7.43 12.94
C GLU A 165 -1.13 7.33 12.26
N LYS A 166 -1.30 7.95 11.08
CA LYS A 166 -2.51 7.78 10.25
C LYS A 166 -2.78 6.31 9.94
N ARG A 167 -1.76 5.55 9.56
CA ARG A 167 -1.88 4.11 9.32
C ARG A 167 -2.27 3.34 10.58
N LYS A 168 -1.77 3.70 11.76
CA LYS A 168 -2.16 3.08 13.03
C LYS A 168 -3.64 3.33 13.34
N LEU A 169 -4.11 4.56 13.15
CA LEU A 169 -5.54 4.92 13.31
C LEU A 169 -6.42 4.12 12.35
N GLU A 170 -6.07 4.08 11.06
CA GLU A 170 -6.80 3.29 10.06
C GLU A 170 -6.82 1.79 10.39
N LEU A 171 -5.72 1.25 10.92
CA LEU A 171 -5.68 -0.15 11.36
C LEU A 171 -6.59 -0.37 12.56
N ALA A 172 -6.55 0.53 13.56
CA ALA A 172 -7.41 0.45 14.73
C ALA A 172 -8.90 0.45 14.34
N ASP A 173 -9.31 1.33 13.43
CA ASP A 173 -10.67 1.37 12.89
C ASP A 173 -11.05 0.04 12.23
N LYS A 174 -10.17 -0.50 11.37
CA LYS A 174 -10.40 -1.79 10.70
C LYS A 174 -10.54 -2.94 11.69
N TYR A 175 -9.74 -2.95 12.76
CA TYR A 175 -9.85 -3.92 13.84
C TYR A 175 -11.19 -3.79 14.60
N ALA A 176 -11.62 -2.55 14.88
CA ALA A 176 -12.92 -2.29 15.50
C ALA A 176 -14.09 -2.73 14.61
N GLU A 177 -14.05 -2.41 13.32
CA GLU A 177 -15.04 -2.88 12.33
C GLU A 177 -15.08 -4.42 12.25
N LEU A 178 -13.91 -5.07 12.21
CA LEU A 178 -13.83 -6.53 12.19
C LEU A 178 -14.34 -7.17 13.48
N LYS A 179 -14.05 -6.57 14.64
CA LYS A 179 -14.57 -7.01 15.94
C LYS A 179 -16.10 -6.91 15.99
N ARG A 180 -16.67 -5.79 15.52
CA ARG A 180 -18.13 -5.61 15.40
C ARG A 180 -18.77 -6.64 14.47
N SER A 181 -18.08 -7.01 13.39
CA SER A 181 -18.58 -7.99 12.42
C SER A 181 -18.39 -9.47 12.82
N GLY A 182 -17.71 -9.75 13.93
CA GLY A 182 -17.35 -11.11 14.36
C GLY A 182 -16.27 -11.81 13.51
N LYS A 183 -15.71 -11.15 12.49
CA LYS A 183 -14.75 -11.75 11.53
C LYS A 183 -13.28 -11.60 11.95
N LEU A 184 -13.03 -11.16 13.19
CA LEU A 184 -11.70 -10.84 13.70
C LEU A 184 -10.78 -12.08 13.74
N GLU A 185 -11.24 -13.18 14.31
CA GLU A 185 -10.45 -14.42 14.43
C GLU A 185 -10.06 -15.00 13.07
N SER A 186 -10.99 -14.99 12.10
CA SER A 186 -10.71 -15.41 10.72
C SER A 186 -9.63 -14.53 10.08
N PHE A 187 -9.69 -13.21 10.32
CA PHE A 187 -8.69 -12.27 9.81
C PHE A 187 -7.30 -12.52 10.44
N LEU A 188 -7.24 -12.73 11.76
CA LEU A 188 -6.00 -13.05 12.47
C LEU A 188 -5.41 -14.38 11.99
N ASN A 189 -6.23 -15.42 11.86
CA ASN A 189 -5.79 -16.72 11.34
C ASN A 189 -5.26 -16.61 9.90
N LYS A 190 -5.93 -15.87 9.01
CA LYS A 190 -5.42 -15.59 7.66
C LYS A 190 -4.12 -14.76 7.66
N LYS A 191 -3.94 -13.89 8.66
CA LYS A 191 -2.71 -13.10 8.81
C LYS A 191 -1.56 -13.96 9.33
N ARG A 192 -1.81 -14.81 10.35
CA ARG A 192 -0.87 -15.82 10.86
C ARG A 192 -0.40 -16.75 9.74
N LYS A 193 -1.34 -17.31 8.96
CA LYS A 193 -1.01 -18.18 7.80
C LYS A 193 -0.15 -17.47 6.75
N ARG A 194 -0.49 -16.23 6.37
CA ARG A 194 0.30 -15.44 5.40
C ARG A 194 1.70 -15.09 5.92
N ASN A 195 1.83 -14.81 7.23
CA ASN A 195 3.12 -14.56 7.84
C ASN A 195 3.97 -15.84 7.86
N ALA A 196 3.41 -16.98 8.30
CA ALA A 196 4.10 -18.26 8.30
C ALA A 196 4.61 -18.67 6.89
N ILE A 197 3.84 -18.40 5.83
CA ILE A 197 4.29 -18.63 4.44
C ILE A 197 5.46 -17.72 4.06
N LYS A 198 5.42 -16.44 4.47
CA LYS A 198 6.54 -15.51 4.23
C LYS A 198 7.78 -15.94 5.01
N ASP A 199 7.61 -16.35 6.25
CA ASP A 199 8.72 -16.80 7.11
C ASP A 199 9.33 -18.08 6.53
N LYS A 200 8.50 -19.02 6.05
CA LYS A 200 8.94 -20.23 5.35
C LYS A 200 9.78 -19.93 4.09
N ARG A 201 9.53 -18.81 3.40
CA ARG A 201 10.35 -18.40 2.24
C ARG A 201 11.79 -17.99 2.64
N HIS A 202 11.98 -17.53 3.87
CA HIS A 202 13.29 -17.10 4.38
C HIS A 202 14.03 -18.21 5.11
N LEU A 203 13.36 -19.33 5.41
CA LEU A 203 14.02 -20.52 5.93
C LEU A 203 14.71 -21.25 4.77
N PRO A 204 15.94 -21.78 4.98
CA PRO A 204 16.57 -22.65 4.01
C PRO A 204 15.64 -23.84 3.76
N SER A 205 15.36 -24.15 2.49
CA SER A 205 14.56 -25.35 2.20
C SER A 205 15.36 -26.54 2.70
N GLN A 206 14.82 -27.28 3.66
CA GLN A 206 15.27 -28.65 3.83
C GLN A 206 14.97 -29.34 2.51
N LYS A 207 16.01 -29.53 1.69
CA LYS A 207 15.94 -30.49 0.60
C LYS A 207 15.66 -31.79 1.33
N ASN A 208 14.45 -32.33 1.17
CA ASN A 208 14.22 -33.72 1.49
C ASN A 208 15.21 -34.48 0.60
N PHE A 209 16.37 -34.82 1.16
CA PHE A 209 17.17 -35.90 0.61
C PHE A 209 16.21 -37.09 0.67
N PRO A 210 15.81 -37.67 -0.48
CA PRO A 210 15.10 -38.93 -0.42
C PRO A 210 16.02 -39.83 0.40
N LEU A 211 15.58 -40.22 1.59
CA LEU A 211 16.20 -41.31 2.30
C LEU A 211 16.21 -42.43 1.27
N ALA A 212 17.41 -42.76 0.79
CA ALA A 212 17.60 -43.83 -0.17
C ALA A 212 16.81 -45.01 0.39
N SER A 213 15.81 -45.45 -0.37
CA SER A 213 15.13 -46.71 -0.09
C SER A 213 16.23 -47.74 0.17
N PRO A 214 16.29 -48.41 1.33
CA PRO A 214 17.31 -49.40 1.57
C PRO A 214 17.20 -50.44 0.45
N CYS A 215 18.26 -50.53 -0.36
CA CYS A 215 18.35 -51.48 -1.45
C CYS A 215 18.22 -52.88 -0.83
N SER A 216 17.28 -53.68 -1.31
CA SER A 216 16.95 -55.02 -0.79
C SER A 216 18.00 -56.09 -1.10
N ILE A 217 19.27 -55.70 -1.29
CA ILE A 217 20.38 -56.59 -1.60
C ILE A 217 21.47 -56.30 -0.57
N CYS A 218 21.36 -56.99 0.55
CA CYS A 218 22.45 -57.48 1.40
C CYS A 218 21.81 -58.33 2.51
N LEU A 219 21.34 -59.53 2.14
CA LEU A 219 21.38 -60.64 3.08
C LEU A 219 22.86 -60.97 3.28
N CYS A 220 23.42 -60.65 4.44
CA CYS A 220 24.45 -61.46 5.08
C CYS A 220 24.67 -61.01 6.53
N HIS A 221 24.36 -61.96 7.42
CA HIS A 221 25.04 -62.25 8.68
C HIS A 221 24.93 -61.25 9.84
N GLY A 222 23.94 -61.56 10.68
CA GLY A 222 23.98 -61.59 12.14
C GLY A 222 25.11 -60.84 12.87
N TYR A 223 24.71 -59.81 13.60
CA TYR A 223 25.24 -59.59 14.93
C TYR A 223 24.09 -59.16 15.84
N ALA A 224 23.84 -59.99 16.85
CA ALA A 224 22.88 -59.72 17.89
C ALA A 224 23.50 -58.74 18.88
N ASP A 225 23.00 -57.51 18.90
CA ASP A 225 23.22 -56.62 20.03
C ASP A 225 21.88 -56.29 20.68
N LYS A 226 21.77 -56.83 21.90
CA LYS A 226 20.80 -56.51 22.93
C LYS A 226 20.94 -55.04 23.36
N VAL A 227 19.97 -54.60 24.18
CA VAL A 227 20.03 -53.44 25.10
C VAL A 227 19.65 -52.11 24.41
N VAL A 228 18.67 -51.30 24.83
CA VAL A 228 17.79 -51.29 26.01
C VAL A 228 16.54 -50.46 25.68
N VAL A 229 15.41 -50.90 26.22
CA VAL A 229 14.18 -50.11 26.35
C VAL A 229 14.44 -48.99 27.35
N ALA A 230 14.55 -47.75 26.88
CA ALA A 230 14.47 -46.58 27.75
C ALA A 230 13.03 -46.05 27.71
N ASP A 231 12.23 -46.51 28.68
CA ASP A 231 11.02 -45.81 29.10
C ASP A 231 11.41 -44.40 29.55
N SER A 232 11.15 -43.42 28.67
CA SER A 232 11.14 -42.01 29.07
C SER A 232 9.69 -41.60 29.29
N THR A 233 9.21 -41.90 30.50
CA THR A 233 8.13 -41.19 31.17
C THR A 233 8.56 -39.73 31.39
N ALA A 234 8.65 -38.96 30.30
CA ALA A 234 8.80 -37.52 30.38
C ALA A 234 7.47 -36.94 30.86
N THR A 235 7.49 -36.60 32.15
CA THR A 235 6.53 -35.84 32.93
C THR A 235 5.76 -34.84 32.05
N ARG A 236 4.49 -35.15 31.77
CA ARG A 236 3.52 -34.16 31.30
C ARG A 236 3.40 -33.10 32.38
N HIS A 237 4.18 -32.03 32.27
CA HIS A 237 3.89 -30.80 33.01
C HIS A 237 2.57 -30.28 32.47
N SER A 238 1.52 -30.43 33.28
CA SER A 238 0.21 -29.92 32.95
C SER A 238 0.31 -28.39 32.85
N VAL A 239 -0.40 -27.80 31.89
CA VAL A 239 -0.47 -26.34 31.71
C VAL A 239 -0.96 -25.64 32.99
N SER A 240 -1.59 -26.38 33.90
CA SER A 240 -2.01 -25.97 35.23
C SER A 240 -0.85 -25.57 36.17
N ASP A 241 0.31 -26.23 36.08
CA ASP A 241 1.42 -26.01 37.01
C ASP A 241 2.18 -24.71 36.68
N THR A 242 2.26 -24.35 35.40
CA THR A 242 2.82 -23.05 34.96
C THR A 242 1.90 -21.88 35.31
N LEU A 243 0.59 -22.09 35.35
CA LEU A 243 -0.37 -21.07 35.78
C LEU A 243 -0.28 -20.81 37.29
N ARG A 244 -0.03 -21.84 38.10
CA ARG A 244 0.09 -21.70 39.56
C ARG A 244 1.34 -20.91 39.96
N VAL A 245 2.49 -21.20 39.33
CA VAL A 245 3.74 -20.46 39.55
C VAL A 245 3.63 -18.99 39.11
N CYS A 246 2.91 -18.71 38.01
CA CYS A 246 2.67 -17.33 37.57
C CYS A 246 1.69 -16.57 38.49
N GLN A 247 0.71 -17.25 39.06
CA GLN A 247 -0.27 -16.65 39.97
C GLN A 247 0.37 -16.33 41.34
N ASP A 248 1.26 -17.18 41.83
CA ASP A 248 2.03 -16.95 43.06
C ASP A 248 3.08 -15.83 42.91
N LEU A 249 3.73 -15.74 41.74
CA LEU A 249 4.63 -14.62 41.42
C LEU A 249 3.87 -13.30 41.25
N TRP A 250 2.66 -13.32 40.72
CA TRP A 250 1.79 -12.14 40.64
C TRP A 250 1.29 -11.70 42.02
N ALA A 251 0.95 -12.64 42.91
CA ALA A 251 0.54 -12.36 44.28
C ALA A 251 1.69 -11.80 45.14
N ARG A 252 2.92 -12.32 45.00
CA ARG A 252 4.11 -11.76 45.67
C ARG A 252 4.49 -10.37 45.19
N LYS A 253 4.25 -10.05 43.91
CA LYS A 253 4.61 -8.75 43.32
C LYS A 253 3.58 -7.66 43.60
N ASN A 254 2.34 -8.02 43.90
CA ASN A 254 1.23 -7.07 44.13
C ASN A 254 0.77 -6.95 45.59
N GLY A 255 1.45 -7.60 46.54
CA GLY A 255 1.33 -7.25 47.96
C GLY A 255 -0.08 -7.42 48.56
N SER A 256 -0.80 -8.48 48.20
CA SER A 256 -2.07 -8.83 48.84
C SER A 256 -1.87 -10.03 49.76
N ARG A 257 -1.52 -9.78 51.04
CA ARG A 257 -1.69 -10.80 52.09
C ARG A 257 -3.20 -11.06 52.24
N PRO A 258 -3.68 -12.30 52.30
CA PRO A 258 -5.04 -12.55 52.76
C PRO A 258 -5.07 -12.24 54.26
N SER A 259 -5.71 -11.13 54.62
CA SER A 259 -6.14 -10.87 55.99
C SER A 259 -7.06 -12.01 56.40
N GLY A 260 -6.65 -12.76 57.42
CA GLY A 260 -7.41 -13.86 57.98
C GLY A 260 -8.84 -13.46 58.30
N LEU A 261 -9.76 -14.36 57.97
CA LEU A 261 -11.13 -14.35 58.47
C LEU A 261 -11.07 -14.40 60.00
N GLY A 262 -11.43 -13.30 60.65
CA GLY A 262 -11.76 -13.29 62.06
C GLY A 262 -13.06 -14.03 62.28
N CYS A 263 -13.01 -15.17 62.98
CA CYS A 263 -14.16 -15.73 63.66
C CYS A 263 -14.57 -14.75 64.77
N SER A 264 -15.72 -14.09 64.63
CA SER A 264 -16.40 -13.43 65.72
C SER A 264 -17.21 -14.48 66.51
N LEU A 265 -16.71 -14.85 67.70
CA LEU A 265 -17.56 -15.35 68.79
C LEU A 265 -18.36 -14.16 69.35
N GLN A 266 -19.68 -14.28 69.40
CA GLN A 266 -20.52 -13.43 70.25
C GLN A 266 -20.50 -13.97 71.70
N PRO A 267 -20.75 -13.11 72.70
CA PRO A 267 -20.94 -13.52 74.09
C PRO A 267 -22.22 -14.34 74.29
#